data_AF-A0A519SYN4-F1
#
_entry.id   AF-A0A519SYN4-F1
#
_cell.length_a   1.000
_cell.length_b   1.000
_cell.length_c   1.000
_cell.angle_alpha   90.00
_cell.angle_beta   90.00
_cell.angle_gamma   90.00
#
_symmetry.space_group_name_H-M   'P 1'
#
loop_
_entity.id
_entity.type
_entity.pdbx_description
1 polymer ?
#
loop_
_entity_poly.entity_id
_entity_poly.type
_entity_poly.pdbx_seq_one_letter_code
_entity_poly.pdbx_strand_id
1 'polypeptide(L)'
;FEVGSVAKLVQGADTLAHAWAGGFNTPQFSSIDLNDDGQLDLYAFDRETGRSYTFLSAAAGTGWRWQYAPVYESSFPADLANWVQLRDYDGDGQADLFTANKRAGIRVFHNEGLGKGLPRFRLATEELTFILTPKLSANINTGSYNVPSIQDINGDGRLDILTYDFVNSATLELYLNTGAGSGTSLTSFQQSSNYWGLIQSCFDCAAYQPEGAAACSTAQVTPLVPGSEGGGSKSLHSTALKLVSKLLRYVDEGNRIMHSMGHSVLAVDLNGDGKLDLLDGRDNCSQLMRLLNTGSSSTSARFTQENISSSFPLATPLNNSIFPAPYLLDADFDGVQDLLVSPNMVDNSMDHVSMRRTVQQFTRSSSSGSLPAYRLVTDGFLQNDMLDVSEGAAPTFGDLDGDGLVDMLVGTVGDKVKGYYRGSIYYYRNVGTARRPVFRLVTDDYLGLAAAAARTPGSRFEAIRPVLVDLNRDGALDLVYSGFVGT
;
A
#
# COMPACT_ATOMS: atom_id res chain seq x y z
N PHE A 1 20.09 -25.92 7.90
CA PHE A 1 20.23 -24.46 8.03
C PHE A 1 20.50 -24.16 9.49
N GLU A 2 21.67 -23.61 9.80
CA GLU A 2 21.95 -23.10 11.14
C GLU A 2 21.53 -21.63 11.15
N VAL A 3 20.59 -21.27 12.03
CA VAL A 3 20.19 -19.87 12.24
C VAL A 3 21.27 -19.25 13.14
N GLY A 4 22.17 -18.48 12.54
CA GLY A 4 23.25 -17.78 13.25
C GLY A 4 22.89 -16.34 13.60
N SER A 5 23.84 -15.61 14.21
CA SER A 5 23.68 -14.18 14.43
C SER A 5 23.55 -13.46 13.08
N VAL A 6 22.42 -12.79 12.89
CA VAL A 6 22.14 -12.00 11.69
C VAL A 6 23.24 -10.97 11.47
N ALA A 7 23.78 -10.92 10.25
CA ALA A 7 24.80 -9.94 9.87
C ALA A 7 24.30 -8.52 10.16
N LYS A 8 25.14 -7.62 10.66
CA LYS A 8 24.73 -6.22 10.82
C LYS A 8 24.88 -5.49 9.50
N LEU A 9 23.99 -4.54 9.23
CA LEU A 9 24.12 -3.62 8.11
C LEU A 9 24.23 -2.19 8.63
N VAL A 10 25.17 -1.44 8.07
CA VAL A 10 25.49 -0.06 8.48
C VAL A 10 25.39 0.88 7.27
N GLN A 11 24.63 1.95 7.40
CA GLN A 11 24.54 3.04 6.42
C GLN A 11 24.87 4.36 7.12
N GLY A 12 25.91 5.05 6.67
CA GLY A 12 26.44 6.21 7.39
C GLY A 12 26.89 5.84 8.81
N ALA A 13 26.29 6.47 9.82
CA ALA A 13 26.55 6.17 11.24
C ALA A 13 25.57 5.13 11.82
N ASP A 14 24.50 4.78 11.09
CA ASP A 14 23.37 4.03 11.62
C ASP A 14 23.55 2.53 11.38
N THR A 15 23.20 1.73 12.38
CA THR A 15 23.06 0.28 12.24
C THR A 15 21.58 -0.03 12.08
N LEU A 16 21.20 -0.58 10.93
CA LEU A 16 19.81 -0.81 10.56
C LEU A 16 19.18 -1.90 11.44
N ALA A 17 18.08 -1.57 12.13
CA ALA A 17 17.42 -2.47 13.09
C ALA A 17 16.63 -3.61 12.40
N HIS A 18 16.16 -3.37 11.17
CA HIS A 18 15.34 -4.27 10.36
C HIS A 18 15.99 -4.59 9.01
N ALA A 19 17.33 -4.55 8.96
CA ALA A 19 18.11 -4.69 7.72
C ALA A 19 17.61 -5.83 6.80
N TRP A 20 17.22 -6.96 7.39
CA TRP A 20 16.87 -8.18 6.65
C TRP A 20 15.37 -8.47 6.59
N ALA A 21 14.51 -7.50 6.93
CA ALA A 21 13.08 -7.63 6.70
C ALA A 21 12.79 -7.75 5.19
N GLY A 22 13.42 -6.90 4.37
CA GLY A 22 13.38 -7.01 2.91
C GLY A 22 12.82 -5.81 2.16
N GLY A 23 12.85 -4.61 2.74
CA GLY A 23 12.25 -3.40 2.13
C GLY A 23 10.73 -3.49 2.06
N PHE A 24 10.08 -2.36 1.79
CA PHE A 24 8.65 -2.31 1.48
C PHE A 24 8.46 -1.61 0.14
N ASN A 25 7.56 -2.12 -0.68
CA ASN A 25 7.13 -1.45 -1.90
C ASN A 25 5.79 -0.76 -1.66
N THR A 26 4.75 -1.55 -1.41
CA THR A 26 3.36 -1.08 -1.27
C THR A 26 2.68 -1.73 -0.06
N PRO A 27 3.19 -1.47 1.16
CA PRO A 27 2.75 -2.16 2.38
C PRO A 27 1.39 -1.64 2.85
N GLN A 28 0.54 -2.57 3.30
CA GLN A 28 -0.76 -2.28 3.89
C GLN A 28 -0.76 -2.73 5.35
N PHE A 29 -1.13 -1.83 6.26
CA PHE A 29 -0.93 -2.05 7.69
C PHE A 29 -2.22 -2.47 8.41
N SER A 30 -2.06 -3.36 9.40
CA SER A 30 -3.08 -3.67 10.40
C SER A 30 -2.41 -4.08 11.70
N SER A 31 -3.15 -3.97 12.80
CA SER A 31 -2.70 -4.45 14.10
C SER A 31 -3.30 -5.83 14.40
N ILE A 32 -2.55 -6.64 15.13
CA ILE A 32 -2.94 -7.98 15.59
C ILE A 32 -2.09 -8.34 16.80
N ASP A 33 -2.62 -9.04 17.79
CA ASP A 33 -1.79 -9.68 18.82
C ASP A 33 -1.27 -11.02 18.27
N LEU A 34 0.02 -11.12 17.93
CA LEU A 34 0.59 -12.32 17.30
C LEU A 34 0.99 -13.38 18.33
N ASN A 35 1.24 -12.97 19.58
CA ASN A 35 1.87 -13.79 20.61
C ASN A 35 1.01 -13.97 21.88
N ASP A 36 -0.21 -13.43 21.89
CA ASP A 36 -1.21 -13.46 22.97
C ASP A 36 -0.67 -12.83 24.27
N ASP A 37 0.08 -11.73 24.15
CA ASP A 37 0.60 -10.97 25.30
C ASP A 37 -0.27 -9.74 25.67
N GLY A 38 -1.34 -9.49 24.92
CA GLY A 38 -2.29 -8.40 25.11
C GLY A 38 -1.81 -7.07 24.54
N GLN A 39 -0.60 -6.99 23.97
CA GLN A 39 -0.11 -5.85 23.23
C GLN A 39 -0.33 -6.08 21.73
N LEU A 40 -0.90 -5.07 21.05
CA LEU A 40 -1.04 -5.14 19.60
C LEU A 40 0.34 -5.06 18.92
N ASP A 41 0.60 -6.06 18.09
CA ASP A 41 1.72 -6.15 17.16
C ASP A 41 1.34 -5.55 15.79
N LEU A 42 2.32 -5.45 14.90
CA LEU A 42 2.15 -4.91 13.55
C LEU A 42 2.20 -6.03 12.50
N TYR A 43 1.17 -6.03 11.66
CA TYR A 43 1.13 -6.77 10.41
C TYR A 43 1.21 -5.82 9.22
N ALA A 44 2.05 -6.14 8.25
CA ALA A 44 2.12 -5.44 6.97
C ALA A 44 2.01 -6.43 5.80
N PHE A 45 1.05 -6.21 4.91
CA PHE A 45 0.93 -6.95 3.65
C PHE A 45 1.47 -6.10 2.51
N ASP A 46 2.57 -6.50 1.89
CA ASP A 46 3.10 -5.83 0.72
C ASP A 46 2.34 -6.31 -0.52
N ARG A 47 1.56 -5.39 -1.10
CA ARG A 47 0.61 -5.70 -2.18
C ARG A 47 1.31 -6.14 -3.46
N GLU A 48 2.43 -5.52 -3.80
CA GLU A 48 3.18 -5.82 -5.03
C GLU A 48 3.83 -7.20 -4.97
N THR A 49 4.47 -7.53 -3.85
CA THR A 49 5.17 -8.83 -3.69
C THR A 49 4.26 -9.95 -3.21
N GLY A 50 3.08 -9.62 -2.67
CA GLY A 50 2.16 -10.57 -2.03
C GLY A 50 2.69 -11.11 -0.70
N ARG A 51 3.66 -10.42 -0.08
CA ARG A 51 4.35 -10.88 1.12
C ARG A 51 3.72 -10.34 2.40
N SER A 52 3.54 -11.22 3.38
CA SER A 52 3.23 -10.85 4.76
C SER A 52 4.51 -10.55 5.54
N TYR A 53 4.51 -9.47 6.30
CA TYR A 53 5.54 -9.09 7.26
C TYR A 53 4.92 -8.94 8.65
N THR A 54 5.64 -9.37 9.67
CA THR A 54 5.18 -9.34 11.06
C THR A 54 6.23 -8.74 11.96
N PHE A 55 5.82 -7.85 12.86
CA PHE A 55 6.69 -7.19 13.83
C PHE A 55 6.03 -7.23 15.20
N LEU A 56 6.71 -7.78 16.19
CA LEU A 56 6.26 -7.71 17.58
C LEU A 56 6.44 -6.30 18.12
N SER A 57 5.50 -5.84 18.96
CA SER A 57 5.73 -4.76 19.89
C SER A 57 6.59 -5.29 21.04
N ALA A 58 7.89 -5.04 20.98
CA ALA A 58 8.85 -5.58 21.94
C ALA A 58 9.34 -4.53 22.94
N ALA A 59 9.44 -4.91 24.21
CA ALA A 59 10.02 -4.05 25.23
C ALA A 59 11.46 -3.65 24.89
N ALA A 60 11.77 -2.36 25.02
CA ALA A 60 13.07 -1.77 24.73
C ALA A 60 13.44 -0.71 25.78
N GLY A 61 14.21 -1.12 26.79
CA GLY A 61 14.59 -0.24 27.90
C GLY A 61 13.36 0.19 28.71
N THR A 62 13.03 1.48 28.70
CA THR A 62 11.84 2.04 29.35
C THR A 62 10.64 2.23 28.42
N GLY A 63 10.75 1.82 27.16
CA GLY A 63 9.69 1.97 26.15
C GLY A 63 9.52 0.71 25.31
N TRP A 64 8.98 0.89 24.11
CA TRP A 64 8.68 -0.18 23.16
C TRP A 64 9.39 0.08 21.83
N ARG A 65 9.53 -0.97 21.03
CA ARG A 65 10.02 -0.88 19.65
C ARG A 65 9.35 -1.96 18.81
N TRP A 66 9.23 -1.69 17.53
CA TRP A 66 8.95 -2.72 16.55
C TRP A 66 10.13 -3.69 16.47
N GLN A 67 9.86 -4.99 16.52
CA GLN A 67 10.85 -6.05 16.36
C GLN A 67 10.39 -7.01 15.26
N TYR A 68 11.12 -7.02 14.14
CA TYR A 68 10.82 -7.94 13.04
C TYR A 68 10.78 -9.40 13.52
N ALA A 69 9.68 -10.08 13.21
CA ALA A 69 9.33 -11.39 13.75
C ALA A 69 8.85 -12.33 12.62
N PRO A 70 9.72 -12.75 11.70
CA PRO A 70 9.36 -13.52 10.50
C PRO A 70 8.73 -14.88 10.79
N VAL A 71 8.89 -15.40 12.01
CA VAL A 71 8.33 -16.69 12.43
C VAL A 71 6.80 -16.73 12.35
N TYR A 72 6.13 -15.57 12.41
CA TYR A 72 4.67 -15.48 12.30
C TYR A 72 4.17 -15.36 10.85
N GLU A 73 5.02 -15.01 9.88
CA GLU A 73 4.62 -14.79 8.47
C GLU A 73 3.94 -16.03 7.86
N SER A 74 4.38 -17.24 8.23
CA SER A 74 3.79 -18.50 7.74
C SER A 74 2.39 -18.81 8.28
N SER A 75 1.90 -18.02 9.24
CA SER A 75 0.54 -18.18 9.80
C SER A 75 -0.53 -17.66 8.84
N PHE A 76 -0.16 -16.72 7.96
CA PHE A 76 -1.06 -16.07 7.03
C PHE A 76 -1.25 -16.92 5.76
N PRO A 77 -2.44 -16.90 5.12
CA PRO A 77 -2.67 -17.65 3.88
C PRO A 77 -1.64 -17.31 2.79
N ALA A 78 -1.16 -18.32 2.07
CA ALA A 78 -0.11 -18.12 1.05
C ALA A 78 -0.63 -17.52 -0.27
N ASP A 79 -1.96 -17.40 -0.43
CA ASP A 79 -2.59 -16.91 -1.66
C ASP A 79 -3.30 -15.55 -1.46
N LEU A 80 -2.87 -14.76 -0.47
CA LEU A 80 -3.30 -13.37 -0.26
C LEU A 80 -2.98 -12.51 -1.50
N ALA A 81 -3.89 -11.60 -1.85
CA ALA A 81 -3.77 -10.78 -3.05
C ALA A 81 -4.55 -9.47 -2.92
N ASN A 82 -4.09 -8.44 -3.66
CA ASN A 82 -4.65 -7.09 -3.77
C ASN A 82 -4.68 -6.28 -2.47
N TRP A 83 -5.38 -6.76 -1.45
CA TRP A 83 -5.39 -6.09 -0.16
C TRP A 83 -5.68 -7.03 0.99
N VAL A 84 -5.19 -6.68 2.18
CA VAL A 84 -5.42 -7.40 3.43
C VAL A 84 -5.69 -6.40 4.55
N GLN A 85 -6.73 -6.65 5.33
CA GLN A 85 -7.03 -5.91 6.56
C GLN A 85 -7.36 -6.89 7.68
N LEU A 86 -6.83 -6.62 8.87
CA LEU A 86 -7.14 -7.42 10.05
C LEU A 86 -8.14 -6.70 10.95
N ARG A 87 -9.27 -7.34 11.27
CA ARG A 87 -10.35 -6.80 12.10
C ARG A 87 -10.99 -7.94 12.89
N ASP A 88 -11.21 -7.72 14.17
CA ASP A 88 -12.02 -8.64 15.00
C ASP A 88 -13.49 -8.48 14.60
N TYR A 89 -14.02 -9.43 13.83
CA TYR A 89 -15.40 -9.33 13.35
C TYR A 89 -16.37 -9.97 14.33
N ASP A 90 -16.01 -11.00 15.09
CA ASP A 90 -16.93 -11.71 15.98
C ASP A 90 -16.87 -11.27 17.45
N GLY A 91 -15.95 -10.35 17.77
CA GLY A 91 -15.81 -9.72 19.08
C GLY A 91 -15.09 -10.61 20.11
N ASP A 92 -14.28 -11.56 19.65
CA ASP A 92 -13.55 -12.48 20.51
C ASP A 92 -12.19 -11.93 20.99
N GLY A 93 -11.83 -10.72 20.54
CA GLY A 93 -10.58 -10.04 20.85
C GLY A 93 -9.44 -10.38 19.90
N GLN A 94 -9.65 -11.26 18.92
CA GLN A 94 -8.63 -11.72 17.98
C GLN A 94 -8.92 -11.15 16.60
N ALA A 95 -7.93 -10.49 16.01
CA ALA A 95 -8.11 -9.92 14.68
C ALA A 95 -8.26 -11.04 13.63
N ASP A 96 -9.38 -11.03 12.91
CA ASP A 96 -9.65 -11.88 11.75
C ASP A 96 -9.12 -11.23 10.46
N LEU A 97 -9.03 -12.00 9.38
CA LEU A 97 -8.43 -11.54 8.12
C LEU A 97 -9.48 -11.32 7.03
N PHE A 98 -9.55 -10.09 6.51
CA PHE A 98 -10.31 -9.70 5.34
C PHE A 98 -9.37 -9.45 4.17
N THR A 99 -9.71 -9.94 2.98
CA THR A 99 -8.87 -9.76 1.77
C THR A 99 -9.71 -9.90 0.51
N ALA A 100 -9.17 -9.47 -0.63
CA ALA A 100 -9.81 -9.74 -1.92
C ALA A 100 -9.79 -11.25 -2.26
N ASN A 101 -10.86 -11.72 -2.88
CA ASN A 101 -10.92 -13.03 -3.52
C ASN A 101 -10.53 -12.94 -5.01
N LYS A 102 -10.42 -14.08 -5.69
CA LYS A 102 -10.03 -14.17 -7.12
C LYS A 102 -11.05 -13.56 -8.10
N ARG A 103 -12.24 -13.17 -7.62
CA ARG A 103 -13.35 -12.59 -8.39
C ARG A 103 -13.66 -11.15 -7.97
N ALA A 104 -12.72 -10.50 -7.27
CA ALA A 104 -12.86 -9.14 -6.76
C ALA A 104 -13.95 -8.93 -5.69
N GLY A 105 -14.47 -10.00 -5.11
CA GLY A 105 -15.27 -9.96 -3.89
C GLY A 105 -14.40 -9.97 -2.63
N ILE A 106 -15.03 -9.86 -1.47
CA ILE A 106 -14.36 -9.93 -0.17
C ILE A 106 -14.38 -11.38 0.34
N ARG A 107 -13.24 -11.95 0.69
CA ARG A 107 -13.16 -13.22 1.46
C ARG A 107 -12.68 -12.94 2.87
N VAL A 108 -13.08 -13.81 3.81
CA VAL A 108 -12.83 -13.64 5.24
C VAL A 108 -12.31 -14.95 5.83
N PHE A 109 -11.26 -14.85 6.65
CA PHE A 109 -10.74 -15.95 7.46
C PHE A 109 -10.89 -15.59 8.93
N HIS A 110 -11.46 -16.51 9.71
CA HIS A 110 -11.56 -16.40 11.15
C HIS A 110 -10.24 -16.81 11.83
N ASN A 111 -9.80 -16.05 12.81
CA ASN A 111 -8.65 -16.37 13.64
C ASN A 111 -9.05 -17.31 14.78
N GLU A 112 -8.64 -18.58 14.71
CA GLU A 112 -8.92 -19.60 15.74
C GLU A 112 -7.91 -19.57 16.90
N GLY A 113 -7.21 -18.45 17.07
CA GLY A 113 -6.16 -18.22 18.04
C GLY A 113 -4.91 -19.06 17.85
N LEU A 114 -4.10 -19.08 18.90
CA LEU A 114 -2.76 -19.67 18.83
C LEU A 114 -2.81 -21.20 18.81
N GLY A 115 -2.16 -21.80 17.81
CA GLY A 115 -1.78 -23.21 17.78
C GLY A 115 -0.27 -23.36 17.77
N LYS A 116 0.30 -23.96 18.81
CA LYS A 116 1.77 -24.07 18.98
C LYS A 116 2.49 -22.69 18.97
N GLY A 117 1.82 -21.67 19.50
CA GLY A 117 2.37 -20.31 19.59
C GLY A 117 2.32 -19.50 18.30
N LEU A 118 1.51 -19.90 17.32
CA LEU A 118 1.31 -19.17 16.05
C LEU A 118 -0.20 -18.98 15.79
N PRO A 119 -0.65 -17.82 15.28
CA PRO A 119 -2.03 -17.61 14.86
C PRO A 119 -2.50 -18.67 13.85
N ARG A 120 -3.79 -19.00 13.85
CA ARG A 120 -4.37 -19.96 12.91
C ARG A 120 -5.60 -19.38 12.23
N PHE A 121 -5.51 -19.16 10.94
CA PHE A 121 -6.64 -18.67 10.15
C PHE A 121 -7.40 -19.82 9.49
N ARG A 122 -8.71 -19.88 9.70
CA ARG A 122 -9.64 -20.77 8.99
C ARG A 122 -10.54 -19.93 8.11
N LEU A 123 -10.66 -20.32 6.84
CA LEU A 123 -11.60 -19.68 5.91
C LEU A 123 -13.03 -19.70 6.47
N ALA A 124 -13.60 -18.52 6.67
CA ALA A 124 -14.97 -18.32 7.15
C ALA A 124 -15.95 -18.18 5.97
N THR A 125 -15.59 -17.37 4.97
CA THR A 125 -16.32 -17.29 3.70
C THR A 125 -15.40 -16.91 2.56
N GLU A 126 -15.62 -17.49 1.38
CA GLU A 126 -14.91 -17.12 0.15
C GLU A 126 -15.46 -15.87 -0.52
N GLU A 127 -16.69 -15.50 -0.21
CA GLU A 127 -17.35 -14.36 -0.81
C GLU A 127 -18.38 -13.81 0.18
N LEU A 128 -18.14 -12.58 0.59
CA LEU A 128 -19.07 -11.81 1.38
C LEU A 128 -20.20 -11.32 0.48
N THR A 129 -21.43 -11.50 0.96
CA THR A 129 -22.62 -11.12 0.21
C THR A 129 -23.51 -10.22 1.05
N PHE A 130 -24.28 -9.37 0.39
CA PHE A 130 -25.37 -8.62 1.01
C PHE A 130 -26.72 -9.15 0.55
N ILE A 131 -27.73 -8.96 1.38
CA ILE A 131 -29.12 -9.31 1.09
C ILE A 131 -29.69 -8.24 0.15
N LEU A 132 -29.86 -8.57 -1.13
CA LEU A 132 -30.47 -7.69 -2.12
C LEU A 132 -32.00 -7.72 -2.04
N THR A 133 -32.56 -8.92 -1.81
CA THR A 133 -33.97 -9.13 -1.49
C THR A 133 -34.07 -10.28 -0.48
N PRO A 134 -35.22 -10.51 0.18
CA PRO A 134 -35.38 -11.64 1.11
C PRO A 134 -35.09 -13.04 0.53
N LYS A 135 -34.94 -13.18 -0.80
CA LYS A 135 -34.66 -14.45 -1.48
C LYS A 135 -33.39 -14.43 -2.34
N LEU A 136 -32.69 -13.30 -2.41
CA LEU A 136 -31.54 -13.12 -3.29
C LEU A 136 -30.45 -12.34 -2.55
N SER A 137 -29.26 -12.92 -2.53
CA SER A 137 -28.04 -12.23 -2.10
C SER A 137 -27.17 -11.92 -3.31
N ALA A 138 -26.37 -10.86 -3.21
CA ALA A 138 -25.41 -10.46 -4.22
C ALA A 138 -24.03 -10.24 -3.56
N ASN A 139 -22.97 -10.40 -4.35
CA ASN A 139 -21.60 -10.20 -3.90
C ASN A 139 -21.35 -8.73 -3.53
N ILE A 140 -20.67 -8.48 -2.42
CA ILE A 140 -20.06 -7.18 -2.10
C ILE A 140 -18.72 -7.12 -2.83
N ASN A 141 -18.72 -6.52 -4.03
CA ASN A 141 -17.56 -6.48 -4.90
C ASN A 141 -16.80 -5.16 -4.71
N THR A 142 -15.51 -5.25 -4.39
CA THR A 142 -14.64 -4.08 -4.23
C THR A 142 -13.84 -3.77 -5.49
N GLY A 143 -13.78 -4.68 -6.47
CA GLY A 143 -12.73 -4.64 -7.48
C GLY A 143 -11.40 -5.15 -6.91
N SER A 144 -10.43 -5.41 -7.80
CA SER A 144 -9.05 -5.72 -7.40
C SER A 144 -8.25 -4.48 -6.98
N TYR A 145 -8.80 -3.28 -7.20
CA TYR A 145 -8.10 -2.02 -7.04
C TYR A 145 -8.54 -1.23 -5.80
N ASN A 146 -9.80 -1.35 -5.37
CA ASN A 146 -10.26 -0.59 -4.21
C ASN A 146 -9.94 -1.31 -2.91
N VAL A 147 -9.49 -0.54 -1.93
CA VAL A 147 -9.32 -0.97 -0.54
C VAL A 147 -10.50 -0.40 0.24
N PRO A 148 -11.42 -1.25 0.71
CA PRO A 148 -12.60 -0.79 1.45
C PRO A 148 -12.23 -0.28 2.84
N SER A 149 -13.11 0.51 3.45
CA SER A 149 -13.09 0.76 4.90
C SER A 149 -13.99 -0.29 5.55
N ILE A 150 -13.39 -1.10 6.44
CA ILE A 150 -14.07 -2.15 7.21
C ILE A 150 -14.00 -1.76 8.69
N GLN A 151 -15.09 -1.20 9.19
CA GLN A 151 -15.22 -0.65 10.55
C GLN A 151 -16.68 -0.39 10.89
N ASP A 152 -16.98 -0.19 12.18
CA ASP A 152 -18.30 0.25 12.62
C ASP A 152 -18.56 1.70 12.18
N ILE A 153 -19.51 1.89 11.25
CA ILE A 153 -19.82 3.21 10.69
C ILE A 153 -20.96 3.87 11.46
N ASN A 154 -21.88 3.09 12.02
CA ASN A 154 -23.09 3.60 12.65
C ASN A 154 -23.04 3.63 14.19
N GLY A 155 -21.97 3.10 14.79
CA GLY A 155 -21.71 3.08 16.23
C GLY A 155 -22.42 1.94 16.97
N ASP A 156 -22.81 0.86 16.30
CA ASP A 156 -23.55 -0.25 16.88
C ASP A 156 -22.69 -1.46 17.30
N GLY A 157 -21.37 -1.33 17.18
CA GLY A 157 -20.38 -2.33 17.55
C GLY A 157 -20.11 -3.39 16.50
N ARG A 158 -20.74 -3.34 15.32
CA ARG A 158 -20.53 -4.31 14.23
C ARG A 158 -19.79 -3.65 13.07
N LEU A 159 -18.94 -4.42 12.41
CA LEU A 159 -18.20 -3.93 11.25
C LEU A 159 -19.15 -3.78 10.05
N ASP A 160 -19.13 -2.58 9.48
CA ASP A 160 -19.76 -2.23 8.22
C ASP A 160 -18.72 -2.17 7.10
N ILE A 161 -19.18 -2.05 5.86
CA ILE A 161 -18.31 -1.95 4.68
C ILE A 161 -18.65 -0.70 3.90
N LEU A 162 -17.66 0.17 3.72
CA LEU A 162 -17.70 1.30 2.81
C LEU A 162 -16.67 1.08 1.70
N THR A 163 -17.12 1.06 0.46
CA THR A 163 -16.25 0.86 -0.72
C THR A 163 -16.75 1.69 -1.89
N TYR A 164 -15.85 1.98 -2.83
CA TYR A 164 -16.29 2.46 -4.14
C TYR A 164 -16.92 1.32 -4.95
N ASP A 165 -17.86 1.67 -5.83
CA ASP A 165 -18.45 0.73 -6.78
C ASP A 165 -17.35 0.09 -7.64
N PHE A 166 -17.48 -1.20 -7.93
CA PHE A 166 -16.41 -1.90 -8.64
C PHE A 166 -16.37 -1.63 -10.16
N VAL A 167 -17.42 -1.01 -10.73
CA VAL A 167 -17.59 -0.91 -12.18
C VAL A 167 -16.76 0.23 -12.75
N ASN A 168 -16.92 1.42 -12.17
CA ASN A 168 -16.13 2.58 -12.51
C ASN A 168 -15.58 3.30 -11.29
N SER A 169 -15.85 2.83 -10.07
CA SER A 169 -15.30 3.40 -8.84
C SER A 169 -15.49 4.92 -8.76
N ALA A 170 -16.69 5.35 -9.15
CA ALA A 170 -17.09 6.74 -9.16
C ALA A 170 -17.89 7.10 -7.90
N THR A 171 -18.62 6.15 -7.34
CA THR A 171 -19.56 6.37 -6.22
C THR A 171 -19.28 5.42 -5.06
N LEU A 172 -19.53 5.90 -3.84
CA LEU A 172 -19.37 5.10 -2.62
C LEU A 172 -20.64 4.31 -2.30
N GLU A 173 -20.47 3.04 -1.99
CA GLU A 173 -21.49 2.11 -1.54
C GLU A 173 -21.26 1.79 -0.05
N LEU A 174 -22.33 1.92 0.75
CA LEU A 174 -22.34 1.60 2.17
C LEU A 174 -23.20 0.36 2.42
N TYR A 175 -22.57 -0.66 3.00
CA TYR A 175 -23.20 -1.89 3.44
C TYR A 175 -23.16 -1.97 4.97
N LEU A 176 -24.34 -1.90 5.59
CA LEU A 176 -24.46 -2.00 7.04
C LEU A 176 -24.67 -3.44 7.48
N ASN A 177 -24.06 -3.83 8.59
CA ASN A 177 -24.32 -5.11 9.22
C ASN A 177 -25.59 -5.06 10.09
N THR A 178 -26.65 -5.73 9.63
CA THR A 178 -27.95 -5.78 10.33
C THR A 178 -28.10 -6.99 11.24
N GLY A 179 -27.00 -7.69 11.55
CA GLY A 179 -26.99 -8.84 12.44
C GLY A 179 -27.42 -8.50 13.86
N ALA A 180 -27.80 -9.53 14.62
CA ALA A 180 -28.08 -9.40 16.04
C ALA A 180 -26.88 -9.92 16.86
N GLY A 181 -26.52 -9.23 17.94
CA GLY A 181 -25.39 -9.59 18.82
C GLY A 181 -24.34 -8.49 18.91
N SER A 182 -23.28 -8.76 19.67
CA SER A 182 -22.13 -7.87 19.85
C SER A 182 -21.09 -7.96 18.73
N GLY A 183 -21.15 -9.00 17.89
CA GLY A 183 -20.25 -9.22 16.77
C GLY A 183 -20.95 -9.06 15.41
N THR A 184 -20.14 -8.94 14.38
CA THR A 184 -20.50 -8.84 12.96
C THR A 184 -20.96 -10.19 12.43
N SER A 185 -22.20 -10.27 11.94
CA SER A 185 -22.67 -11.47 11.23
C SER A 185 -22.30 -11.40 9.76
N LEU A 186 -21.42 -12.28 9.28
CA LEU A 186 -20.96 -12.27 7.88
C LEU A 186 -22.07 -12.48 6.82
N THR A 187 -23.27 -12.89 7.24
CA THR A 187 -24.43 -13.11 6.36
C THR A 187 -25.53 -12.05 6.48
N SER A 188 -25.29 -10.97 7.23
CA SER A 188 -26.33 -9.98 7.58
C SER A 188 -26.09 -8.58 7.01
N PHE A 189 -25.25 -8.45 6.00
CA PHE A 189 -25.03 -7.18 5.30
C PHE A 189 -26.24 -6.78 4.46
N GLN A 190 -26.59 -5.49 4.51
CA GLN A 190 -27.58 -4.85 3.65
C GLN A 190 -26.98 -3.58 3.04
N GLN A 191 -27.22 -3.34 1.75
CA GLN A 191 -26.81 -2.09 1.11
C GLN A 191 -27.71 -0.96 1.63
N SER A 192 -27.17 -0.12 2.50
CA SER A 192 -27.88 1.05 3.04
C SER A 192 -27.81 2.23 2.08
N SER A 193 -26.77 2.32 1.26
CA SER A 193 -26.64 3.34 0.22
C SER A 193 -25.75 2.82 -0.91
N ASN A 194 -26.07 3.19 -2.15
CA ASN A 194 -25.21 3.05 -3.32
C ASN A 194 -24.68 4.42 -3.81
N TYR A 195 -24.88 5.46 -3.02
CA TYR A 195 -24.41 6.83 -3.29
C TYR A 195 -24.14 7.54 -1.95
N TRP A 196 -23.31 6.91 -1.11
CA TRP A 196 -22.96 7.42 0.21
C TRP A 196 -22.20 8.75 0.10
N GLY A 197 -22.50 9.69 0.99
CA GLY A 197 -21.91 11.03 0.96
C GLY A 197 -22.48 11.95 -0.12
N LEU A 198 -23.35 11.43 -1.01
CA LEU A 198 -23.94 12.14 -2.15
C LEU A 198 -22.87 12.83 -2.99
N ILE A 199 -21.83 12.07 -3.31
CA ILE A 199 -20.63 12.57 -3.99
C ILE A 199 -20.14 11.56 -5.02
N GLN A 200 -19.58 12.08 -6.11
CA GLN A 200 -18.93 11.29 -7.14
C GLN A 200 -17.48 11.74 -7.30
N SER A 201 -16.53 10.81 -7.44
CA SER A 201 -15.16 11.16 -7.82
C SER A 201 -15.10 11.55 -9.31
N CYS A 202 -14.34 12.60 -9.63
CA CYS A 202 -14.06 12.99 -11.02
C CYS A 202 -12.72 12.40 -11.47
N PHE A 203 -12.45 12.40 -12.78
CA PHE A 203 -11.19 11.84 -13.31
C PHE A 203 -9.93 12.54 -12.78
N ASP A 204 -10.01 13.84 -12.51
CA ASP A 204 -8.92 14.59 -11.87
C ASP A 204 -8.76 14.18 -10.41
N CYS A 205 -7.52 13.94 -9.99
CA CYS A 205 -7.10 13.57 -8.64
C CYS A 205 -7.71 14.42 -7.52
N ALA A 206 -7.90 15.72 -7.76
CA ALA A 206 -8.37 16.64 -6.72
C ALA A 206 -9.88 16.98 -6.80
N ALA A 207 -10.61 16.41 -7.74
CA ALA A 207 -11.97 16.83 -8.04
C ALA A 207 -13.02 15.79 -7.66
N TYR A 208 -14.09 16.27 -7.01
CA TYR A 208 -15.29 15.53 -6.73
C TYR A 208 -16.51 16.37 -7.12
N GLN A 209 -17.62 15.70 -7.37
CA GLN A 209 -18.89 16.31 -7.69
C GLN A 209 -19.92 15.96 -6.60
N PRO A 210 -20.23 16.89 -5.70
CA PRO A 210 -21.39 16.78 -4.82
C PRO A 210 -22.71 16.71 -5.62
N GLU A 211 -23.73 16.08 -5.05
CA GLU A 211 -25.07 16.04 -5.63
C GLU A 211 -25.59 17.46 -5.92
N GLY A 212 -26.09 17.65 -7.15
CA GLY A 212 -26.59 18.95 -7.62
C GLY A 212 -25.51 19.90 -8.17
N ALA A 213 -24.22 19.58 -8.03
CA ALA A 213 -23.14 20.29 -8.71
C ALA A 213 -23.08 19.94 -10.20
N ALA A 214 -22.40 20.80 -10.99
CA ALA A 214 -22.17 20.55 -12.42
C ALA A 214 -21.41 19.24 -12.64
N ALA A 215 -21.75 18.52 -13.71
CA ALA A 215 -21.13 17.24 -14.06
C ALA A 215 -19.60 17.34 -14.12
N CYS A 216 -18.89 16.31 -13.64
CA CYS A 216 -17.45 16.16 -13.87
C CYS A 216 -17.15 16.42 -15.35
N SER A 217 -16.25 17.36 -15.63
CA SER A 217 -15.85 17.69 -17.00
C SER A 217 -15.26 16.46 -17.68
N THR A 218 -15.82 16.04 -18.81
CA THR A 218 -15.28 14.96 -19.64
C THR A 218 -14.16 15.44 -20.57
N ALA A 219 -13.53 16.57 -20.25
CA ALA A 219 -12.41 17.08 -21.03
C ALA A 219 -11.38 15.96 -21.13
N GLN A 220 -11.11 15.53 -22.37
CA GLN A 220 -10.01 14.64 -22.69
C GLN A 220 -8.77 15.23 -22.00
N VAL A 221 -8.32 14.61 -20.93
CA VAL A 221 -7.01 14.92 -20.37
C VAL A 221 -6.05 14.37 -21.40
N THR A 222 -5.65 15.19 -22.37
CA THR A 222 -4.46 14.92 -23.16
C THR A 222 -3.30 14.93 -22.16
N PRO A 223 -2.62 13.78 -21.93
CA PRO A 223 -1.41 13.81 -21.15
C PRO A 223 -0.46 14.77 -21.85
N LEU A 224 0.13 15.70 -21.11
CA LEU A 224 1.30 16.44 -21.61
C LEU A 224 2.46 15.44 -21.69
N VAL A 225 2.51 14.69 -22.79
CA VAL A 225 3.76 14.06 -23.24
C VAL A 225 4.57 15.16 -23.92
N PRO A 226 5.79 15.46 -23.46
CA PRO A 226 6.70 16.27 -24.25
C PRO A 226 7.01 15.53 -25.58
N GLY A 227 6.35 15.95 -26.68
CA GLY A 227 6.87 15.72 -28.04
C GLY A 227 6.14 14.74 -28.98
N SER A 228 4.82 14.80 -29.16
CA SER A 228 4.20 14.12 -30.33
C SER A 228 3.12 14.97 -31.02
N GLU A 229 3.45 15.49 -32.20
CA GLU A 229 2.52 16.02 -33.19
C GLU A 229 1.99 14.89 -34.10
N GLY A 230 0.71 14.94 -34.49
CA GLY A 230 0.21 14.27 -35.71
C GLY A 230 -1.11 13.51 -35.55
N GLY A 231 -2.22 14.17 -35.92
CA GLY A 231 -3.58 13.62 -35.84
C GLY A 231 -4.05 12.79 -37.04
N GLY A 232 -5.23 12.18 -36.89
CA GLY A 232 -6.01 11.58 -37.98
C GLY A 232 -7.23 10.79 -37.52
N SER A 233 -8.41 11.44 -37.51
CA SER A 233 -9.71 10.80 -37.20
C SER A 233 -10.25 9.99 -38.40
N LYS A 234 -10.75 8.77 -38.14
CA LYS A 234 -11.64 8.03 -39.05
C LYS A 234 -12.83 7.47 -38.26
N SER A 235 -14.05 7.82 -38.67
CA SER A 235 -15.29 7.30 -38.11
C SER A 235 -15.75 6.05 -38.87
N LEU A 236 -16.33 5.08 -38.15
CA LEU A 236 -17.08 3.97 -38.73
C LEU A 236 -18.48 3.93 -38.14
N HIS A 237 -19.46 4.08 -39.03
CA HIS A 237 -20.87 3.83 -38.83
C HIS A 237 -21.14 2.31 -38.73
N SER A 238 -21.86 1.85 -37.70
CA SER A 238 -22.89 0.82 -37.91
C SER A 238 -23.96 0.85 -36.81
N THR A 239 -25.20 0.88 -37.25
CA THR A 239 -26.44 1.00 -36.47
C THR A 239 -26.90 -0.36 -35.94
N ALA A 240 -26.26 -0.85 -34.86
CA ALA A 240 -26.77 -1.99 -34.10
C ALA A 240 -26.31 -2.06 -32.62
N LEU A 241 -25.88 -0.93 -32.01
CA LEU A 241 -25.36 -0.91 -30.63
C LEU A 241 -25.88 0.28 -29.78
N LYS A 242 -27.16 0.65 -29.94
CA LYS A 242 -27.74 1.84 -29.27
C LYS A 242 -28.41 1.59 -27.91
N LEU A 243 -28.36 0.37 -27.34
CA LEU A 243 -28.95 0.12 -26.02
C LEU A 243 -27.97 -0.33 -24.91
N VAL A 244 -26.67 -0.49 -25.21
CA VAL A 244 -25.64 -0.83 -24.19
C VAL A 244 -24.54 0.25 -24.10
N SER A 245 -24.58 1.30 -24.93
CA SER A 245 -23.56 2.36 -24.97
C SER A 245 -23.80 3.54 -24.02
N LYS A 246 -24.75 3.43 -23.08
CA LYS A 246 -24.99 4.47 -22.06
C LYS A 246 -24.27 4.22 -20.73
N LEU A 247 -23.41 3.20 -20.67
CA LEU A 247 -22.39 3.05 -19.63
C LEU A 247 -21.06 3.54 -20.22
N LEU A 248 -20.60 4.67 -19.71
CA LEU A 248 -19.37 5.37 -20.06
C LEU A 248 -18.19 4.38 -20.14
N ARG A 249 -17.73 4.06 -21.35
CA ARG A 249 -16.42 3.42 -21.57
C ARG A 249 -15.53 4.47 -22.20
N TYR A 250 -14.60 5.00 -21.42
CA TYR A 250 -13.63 5.97 -21.92
C TYR A 250 -12.44 5.21 -22.51
N VAL A 251 -12.03 5.64 -23.69
CA VAL A 251 -11.07 4.98 -24.54
C VAL A 251 -10.11 6.05 -25.04
N ASP A 252 -8.80 5.85 -24.87
CA ASP A 252 -7.78 6.74 -25.43
C ASP A 252 -7.66 6.56 -26.96
N GLU A 253 -6.98 7.47 -27.66
CA GLU A 253 -6.75 7.48 -29.12
C GLU A 253 -6.15 6.15 -29.65
N GLY A 254 -5.55 5.33 -28.77
CA GLY A 254 -5.04 3.98 -29.05
C GLY A 254 -6.00 2.82 -28.80
N ASN A 255 -7.29 3.05 -28.54
CA ASN A 255 -8.29 2.01 -28.25
C ASN A 255 -7.99 1.16 -26.99
N ARG A 256 -7.17 1.70 -26.07
CA ARG A 256 -6.82 1.05 -24.79
C ARG A 256 -7.82 1.46 -23.70
N ILE A 257 -8.21 0.50 -22.89
CA ILE A 257 -8.97 0.73 -21.65
C ILE A 257 -8.00 1.40 -20.67
N MET A 258 -8.28 2.65 -20.29
CA MET A 258 -7.52 3.34 -19.25
C MET A 258 -8.07 2.91 -17.89
N HIS A 259 -7.39 1.98 -17.24
CA HIS A 259 -7.67 1.56 -15.86
C HIS A 259 -6.97 2.56 -14.92
N SER A 260 -7.71 3.48 -14.31
CA SER A 260 -7.17 4.34 -13.26
C SER A 260 -8.27 4.88 -12.33
N MET A 261 -8.99 3.97 -11.66
CA MET A 261 -10.08 4.35 -10.74
C MET A 261 -9.98 3.61 -9.40
N GLY A 262 -8.81 3.11 -9.01
CA GLY A 262 -8.63 2.54 -7.68
C GLY A 262 -8.75 3.60 -6.58
N HIS A 263 -9.38 3.24 -5.47
CA HIS A 263 -9.54 4.07 -4.28
C HIS A 263 -9.12 3.32 -3.01
N SER A 264 -8.42 4.01 -2.12
CA SER A 264 -8.07 3.53 -0.78
C SER A 264 -8.78 4.41 0.23
N VAL A 265 -9.84 3.89 0.84
CA VAL A 265 -10.72 4.68 1.70
C VAL A 265 -10.54 4.36 3.17
N LEU A 266 -10.53 5.40 3.99
CA LEU A 266 -10.57 5.31 5.45
C LEU A 266 -11.61 6.29 5.98
N ALA A 267 -12.60 5.76 6.72
CA ALA A 267 -13.56 6.57 7.43
C ALA A 267 -13.06 6.89 8.85
N VAL A 268 -13.02 8.15 9.25
CA VAL A 268 -12.50 8.56 10.57
C VAL A 268 -13.08 9.91 10.97
N ASP A 269 -13.42 10.09 12.25
CA ASP A 269 -13.77 11.41 12.78
C ASP A 269 -12.49 12.26 12.94
N LEU A 270 -12.27 13.16 11.98
CA LEU A 270 -11.07 14.00 11.96
C LEU A 270 -11.27 15.22 12.86
N ASN A 271 -12.44 15.85 12.82
CA ASN A 271 -12.68 17.14 13.47
C ASN A 271 -13.27 17.03 14.89
N GLY A 272 -13.57 15.82 15.36
CA GLY A 272 -14.12 15.52 16.68
C GLY A 272 -15.61 15.86 16.82
N ASP A 273 -16.37 15.87 15.72
CA ASP A 273 -17.80 16.18 15.73
C ASP A 273 -18.71 14.94 15.86
N GLY A 274 -18.11 13.75 16.02
CA GLY A 274 -18.81 12.48 16.20
C GLY A 274 -19.35 11.87 14.90
N LYS A 275 -19.07 12.46 13.75
CA LYS A 275 -19.36 11.87 12.43
C LYS A 275 -18.07 11.43 11.77
N LEU A 276 -18.12 10.28 11.12
CA LEU A 276 -16.98 9.83 10.32
C LEU A 276 -16.87 10.71 9.07
N ASP A 277 -15.68 11.27 8.88
CA ASP A 277 -15.19 11.92 7.66
C ASP A 277 -14.56 10.87 6.74
N LEU A 278 -14.07 11.29 5.57
CA LEU A 278 -13.41 10.42 4.60
C LEU A 278 -12.00 10.91 4.29
N LEU A 279 -11.03 9.99 4.39
CA LEU A 279 -9.77 10.07 3.69
C LEU A 279 -9.82 9.14 2.48
N ASP A 280 -9.48 9.67 1.31
CA ASP A 280 -9.55 8.95 0.04
C ASP A 280 -8.25 9.15 -0.74
N GLY A 281 -7.51 8.06 -0.93
CA GLY A 281 -6.34 8.05 -1.78
C GLY A 281 -6.61 7.34 -3.09
N ARG A 282 -6.11 7.93 -4.19
CA ARG A 282 -6.58 7.59 -5.53
C ARG A 282 -5.45 7.12 -6.42
N ASP A 283 -5.76 6.14 -7.26
CA ASP A 283 -4.82 5.59 -8.22
C ASP A 283 -4.22 6.68 -9.12
N ASN A 284 -2.91 6.60 -9.38
CA ASN A 284 -2.11 7.60 -10.09
C ASN A 284 -2.13 9.03 -9.51
N CYS A 285 -2.61 9.20 -8.28
CA CYS A 285 -2.62 10.49 -7.59
C CYS A 285 -1.63 10.45 -6.43
N SER A 286 -0.94 11.57 -6.21
CA SER A 286 -0.07 11.72 -5.03
C SER A 286 -0.80 12.33 -3.84
N GLN A 287 -1.92 12.99 -4.07
CA GLN A 287 -2.72 13.62 -3.04
C GLN A 287 -3.53 12.59 -2.26
N LEU A 288 -3.54 12.74 -0.93
CA LEU A 288 -4.57 12.14 -0.09
C LEU A 288 -5.67 13.18 0.10
N MET A 289 -6.88 12.82 -0.33
CA MET A 289 -8.04 13.68 -0.26
C MET A 289 -8.67 13.59 1.13
N ARG A 290 -9.06 14.73 1.68
CA ARG A 290 -9.87 14.82 2.90
C ARG A 290 -11.23 15.39 2.58
N LEU A 291 -12.28 14.72 3.00
CA LEU A 291 -13.66 15.18 2.85
C LEU A 291 -14.34 15.18 4.22
N LEU A 292 -14.72 16.37 4.71
CA LEU A 292 -15.41 16.49 6.00
C LEU A 292 -16.92 16.29 5.85
N ASN A 293 -17.48 15.43 6.70
CA ASN A 293 -18.87 15.03 6.65
C ASN A 293 -19.78 16.09 7.29
N THR A 294 -20.56 16.76 6.45
CA THR A 294 -21.58 17.75 6.85
C THR A 294 -22.98 17.16 7.04
N GLY A 295 -23.12 15.86 6.85
CA GLY A 295 -24.36 15.13 7.04
C GLY A 295 -24.81 15.12 8.51
N SER A 296 -26.00 14.57 8.75
CA SER A 296 -26.56 14.46 10.10
C SER A 296 -25.97 13.30 10.91
N SER A 297 -25.34 12.33 10.24
CA SER A 297 -24.69 11.17 10.84
C SER A 297 -23.65 10.58 9.88
N SER A 298 -22.87 9.61 10.34
CA SER A 298 -21.98 8.79 9.50
C SER A 298 -22.73 7.95 8.45
N THR A 299 -23.97 7.53 8.73
CA THR A 299 -24.81 6.77 7.76
C THR A 299 -25.54 7.67 6.76
N SER A 300 -25.79 8.93 7.13
CA SER A 300 -26.42 9.95 6.27
C SER A 300 -25.41 11.05 5.94
N ALA A 301 -24.23 10.64 5.48
CA ALA A 301 -23.14 11.54 5.18
C ALA A 301 -23.46 12.50 4.03
N ARG A 302 -22.89 13.70 4.08
CA ARG A 302 -22.93 14.69 2.98
C ARG A 302 -21.60 15.40 2.85
N PHE A 303 -21.06 15.46 1.64
CA PHE A 303 -19.85 16.22 1.34
C PHE A 303 -20.18 17.39 0.41
N THR A 304 -19.62 18.57 0.72
CA THR A 304 -19.75 19.77 -0.11
C THR A 304 -18.37 20.21 -0.58
N GLN A 305 -18.32 20.99 -1.67
CA GLN A 305 -17.04 21.40 -2.26
C GLN A 305 -16.15 22.16 -1.27
N GLU A 306 -16.74 22.92 -0.35
CA GLU A 306 -16.04 23.71 0.66
C GLU A 306 -15.33 22.85 1.72
N ASN A 307 -15.75 21.59 1.86
CA ASN A 307 -15.27 20.67 2.89
C ASN A 307 -14.33 19.58 2.34
N ILE A 308 -14.00 19.67 1.06
CA ILE A 308 -13.07 18.78 0.36
C ILE A 308 -11.72 19.48 0.20
N SER A 309 -10.64 18.75 0.46
CA SER A 309 -9.28 19.26 0.33
C SER A 309 -8.34 18.21 -0.25
N SER A 310 -7.52 18.61 -1.21
CA SER A 310 -6.44 17.79 -1.80
C SER A 310 -5.09 17.98 -1.14
N SER A 311 -5.03 18.74 -0.05
CA SER A 311 -3.78 19.10 0.62
C SER A 311 -3.69 18.45 1.99
N PHE A 312 -4.14 17.20 2.15
CA PHE A 312 -4.06 16.51 3.43
C PHE A 312 -2.82 15.58 3.46
N PRO A 313 -2.02 15.60 4.53
CA PRO A 313 -2.07 16.52 5.69
C PRO A 313 -1.66 17.97 5.37
N LEU A 314 -2.37 18.96 5.94
CA LEU A 314 -2.28 20.39 5.55
C LEU A 314 -0.89 21.03 5.68
N ALA A 315 -0.07 20.61 6.64
CA ALA A 315 1.26 21.19 6.88
C ALA A 315 2.38 20.49 6.08
N THR A 316 2.12 19.29 5.55
CA THR A 316 3.11 18.49 4.83
C THR A 316 2.37 17.59 3.84
N PRO A 317 2.01 18.12 2.66
CA PRO A 317 1.42 17.31 1.60
C PRO A 317 2.32 16.12 1.25
N LEU A 318 1.70 15.00 0.87
CA LEU A 318 2.42 13.82 0.43
C LEU A 318 3.22 14.18 -0.84
N ASN A 319 4.55 14.06 -0.79
CA ASN A 319 5.43 14.52 -1.86
C ASN A 319 5.94 13.39 -2.76
N ASN A 320 5.73 12.13 -2.35
CA ASN A 320 6.35 10.96 -2.97
C ASN A 320 5.49 9.68 -2.95
N SER A 321 4.28 9.72 -2.37
CA SER A 321 3.34 8.61 -2.48
C SER A 321 2.62 8.68 -3.83
N ILE A 322 2.41 7.54 -4.48
CA ILE A 322 1.44 7.36 -5.57
C ILE A 322 0.41 6.36 -5.09
N PHE A 323 -0.86 6.66 -5.37
CA PHE A 323 -1.98 5.89 -4.85
C PHE A 323 -1.91 5.73 -3.33
N PRO A 324 -1.92 6.84 -2.56
CA PRO A 324 -1.78 6.79 -1.12
C PRO A 324 -2.87 5.93 -0.49
N ALA A 325 -2.52 5.15 0.52
CA ALA A 325 -3.45 4.44 1.38
C ALA A 325 -3.22 4.88 2.83
N PRO A 326 -4.24 5.46 3.49
CA PRO A 326 -4.14 5.86 4.89
C PRO A 326 -4.45 4.70 5.85
N TYR A 327 -3.70 4.62 6.95
CA TYR A 327 -3.90 3.68 8.05
C TYR A 327 -3.79 4.40 9.38
N LEU A 328 -4.55 3.96 10.38
CA LEU A 328 -4.48 4.46 11.75
C LEU A 328 -4.01 3.35 12.69
N LEU A 329 -2.90 3.58 13.37
CA LEU A 329 -2.37 2.70 14.42
C LEU A 329 -1.45 3.50 15.35
N ASP A 330 -1.30 3.06 16.59
CA ASP A 330 -0.35 3.65 17.54
C ASP A 330 1.07 3.20 17.17
N ALA A 331 1.79 4.03 16.39
CA ALA A 331 3.04 3.64 15.75
C ALA A 331 4.27 3.97 16.60
N ASP A 332 4.14 4.91 17.54
CA ASP A 332 5.20 5.34 18.47
C ASP A 332 4.94 4.94 19.94
N PHE A 333 3.87 4.18 20.19
CA PHE A 333 3.50 3.58 21.47
C PHE A 333 3.11 4.60 22.55
N ASP A 334 2.51 5.72 22.14
CA ASP A 334 2.07 6.79 23.03
C ASP A 334 0.57 6.67 23.45
N GLY A 335 -0.14 5.68 22.91
CA GLY A 335 -1.56 5.43 23.13
C GLY A 335 -2.50 6.25 22.24
N VAL A 336 -1.97 7.04 21.31
CA VAL A 336 -2.70 7.81 20.31
C VAL A 336 -2.49 7.18 18.93
N GLN A 337 -3.56 7.08 18.15
CA GLN A 337 -3.42 6.60 16.77
C GLN A 337 -2.70 7.65 15.90
N ASP A 338 -1.60 7.22 15.30
CA ASP A 338 -0.88 7.92 14.26
C ASP A 338 -1.50 7.66 12.89
N LEU A 339 -1.28 8.59 11.96
CA LEU A 339 -1.58 8.37 10.55
C LEU A 339 -0.33 7.83 9.86
N LEU A 340 -0.41 6.60 9.34
CA LEU A 340 0.52 6.10 8.35
C LEU A 340 -0.09 6.27 6.96
N VAL A 341 0.73 6.68 5.99
CA VAL A 341 0.34 6.70 4.57
C VAL A 341 1.41 5.98 3.77
N SER A 342 1.02 4.97 2.99
CA SER A 342 1.90 4.23 2.09
C SER A 342 1.34 4.20 0.67
N PRO A 343 2.16 3.87 -0.35
CA PRO A 343 1.66 3.61 -1.69
C PRO A 343 0.85 2.31 -1.73
N ASN A 344 -0.14 2.26 -2.61
CA ASN A 344 -1.01 1.10 -2.79
C ASN A 344 -1.00 0.59 -4.23
N MET A 345 0.10 0.77 -4.96
CA MET A 345 0.23 0.29 -6.33
C MET A 345 0.27 -1.25 -6.41
N VAL A 346 -0.19 -1.81 -7.52
CA VAL A 346 -0.12 -3.26 -7.80
C VAL A 346 1.24 -3.67 -8.36
N ASP A 347 1.89 -2.77 -9.10
CA ASP A 347 3.22 -2.91 -9.68
C ASP A 347 3.77 -1.51 -9.96
N ASN A 348 5.07 -1.41 -10.23
CA ASN A 348 5.73 -0.17 -10.63
C ASN A 348 6.23 -0.18 -12.08
N SER A 349 5.65 -1.03 -12.93
CA SER A 349 6.17 -1.29 -14.28
C SER A 349 5.91 -0.15 -15.27
N MET A 350 5.00 0.76 -14.94
CA MET A 350 4.65 1.93 -15.76
C MET A 350 5.01 3.25 -15.09
N ASP A 351 4.83 3.37 -13.77
CA ASP A 351 5.04 4.62 -13.03
C ASP A 351 6.52 4.91 -12.77
N HIS A 352 7.34 3.85 -12.64
CA HIS A 352 8.78 3.95 -12.54
C HIS A 352 9.21 4.89 -11.39
N VAL A 353 8.55 4.82 -10.24
CA VAL A 353 8.83 5.68 -9.07
C VAL A 353 9.73 5.01 -8.06
N SER A 354 10.31 5.78 -7.14
CA SER A 354 11.09 5.22 -6.04
C SER A 354 10.15 4.58 -5.03
N MET A 355 10.46 3.36 -4.59
CA MET A 355 9.78 2.71 -3.46
C MET A 355 10.46 2.97 -2.12
N ARG A 356 11.57 3.72 -2.12
CA ARG A 356 12.27 4.10 -0.91
C ARG A 356 11.62 5.29 -0.23
N ARG A 357 11.54 5.24 1.10
CA ARG A 357 11.00 6.33 1.94
C ARG A 357 9.59 6.73 1.50
N THR A 358 8.73 5.74 1.29
CA THR A 358 7.37 5.94 0.82
C THR A 358 6.32 5.73 1.92
N VAL A 359 6.67 5.10 3.03
CA VAL A 359 5.78 4.93 4.18
C VAL A 359 5.93 6.11 5.13
N GLN A 360 5.04 7.09 5.03
CA GLN A 360 5.09 8.32 5.82
C GLN A 360 4.31 8.15 7.12
N GLN A 361 4.93 8.47 8.26
CA GLN A 361 4.28 8.49 9.57
C GLN A 361 4.03 9.93 10.03
N PHE A 362 2.81 10.19 10.50
CA PHE A 362 2.42 11.47 11.06
C PHE A 362 1.81 11.30 12.46
N THR A 363 2.43 11.96 13.43
CA THR A 363 1.84 12.10 14.77
C THR A 363 0.69 13.09 14.77
N ARG A 364 -0.40 12.71 15.43
CA ARG A 364 -1.59 13.56 15.61
C ARG A 364 -1.44 14.40 16.87
N SER A 365 -1.58 15.72 16.73
CA SER A 365 -1.85 16.60 17.87
C SER A 365 -3.35 16.91 17.93
N SER A 366 -3.99 16.61 19.06
CA SER A 366 -5.43 16.77 19.23
C SER A 366 -5.77 18.04 20.02
N SER A 367 -6.70 18.82 19.47
CA SER A 367 -7.54 19.75 20.21
C SER A 367 -8.98 19.53 19.78
N SER A 368 -9.90 19.37 20.74
CA SER A 368 -11.31 19.06 20.49
C SER A 368 -11.99 20.13 19.61
N GLY A 369 -12.78 19.71 18.62
CA GLY A 369 -13.59 20.61 17.78
C GLY A 369 -12.82 21.34 16.68
N SER A 370 -11.60 20.89 16.38
CA SER A 370 -10.76 21.40 15.29
C SER A 370 -10.13 20.25 14.53
N LEU A 371 -9.83 20.48 13.25
CA LEU A 371 -9.02 19.55 12.47
C LEU A 371 -7.70 19.24 13.19
N PRO A 372 -7.24 17.97 13.22
CA PRO A 372 -6.00 17.64 13.90
C PRO A 372 -4.84 18.19 13.09
N ALA A 373 -3.81 18.67 13.79
CA ALA A 373 -2.54 18.94 13.15
C ALA A 373 -1.72 17.64 13.13
N TYR A 374 -1.39 17.19 11.93
CA TYR A 374 -0.52 16.05 11.66
C TYR A 374 0.89 16.57 11.38
N ARG A 375 1.86 16.09 12.16
CA ARG A 375 3.27 16.43 12.00
C ARG A 375 4.01 15.20 11.50
N LEU A 376 4.67 15.32 10.35
CA LEU A 376 5.53 14.27 9.80
C LEU A 376 6.62 13.92 10.82
N VAL A 377 6.71 12.64 11.18
CA VAL A 377 7.74 12.07 12.05
C VAL A 377 8.87 11.52 11.19
N THR A 378 8.52 10.72 10.19
CA THR A 378 9.45 10.10 9.25
C THR A 378 8.77 9.86 7.90
N ASP A 379 9.55 9.86 6.83
CA ASP A 379 9.12 9.52 5.48
C ASP A 379 9.32 8.03 5.14
N GLY A 380 9.92 7.24 6.04
CA GLY A 380 10.17 5.81 5.84
C GLY A 380 9.99 5.03 7.12
N PHE A 381 8.76 5.01 7.65
CA PHE A 381 8.39 4.19 8.81
C PHE A 381 8.76 2.73 8.57
N LEU A 382 9.62 2.20 9.45
CA LEU A 382 10.35 0.93 9.33
C LEU A 382 11.28 0.81 8.10
N GLN A 383 10.90 1.31 6.92
CA GLN A 383 11.72 1.28 5.70
C GLN A 383 13.13 1.85 5.91
N ASN A 384 13.25 2.95 6.65
CA ASN A 384 14.54 3.58 6.94
C ASN A 384 15.48 2.69 7.78
N ASP A 385 14.94 1.67 8.45
CA ASP A 385 15.69 0.67 9.20
C ASP A 385 15.91 -0.63 8.43
N MET A 386 15.60 -0.68 7.12
CA MET A 386 15.72 -1.87 6.26
C MET A 386 16.82 -1.72 5.22
N LEU A 387 17.33 -2.85 4.71
CA LEU A 387 18.01 -2.87 3.42
C LEU A 387 16.96 -2.62 2.33
N ASP A 388 16.75 -1.35 2.01
CA ASP A 388 15.82 -0.90 0.99
C ASP A 388 16.58 -0.30 -0.20
N VAL A 389 16.49 -0.99 -1.32
CA VAL A 389 17.11 -0.60 -2.61
C VAL A 389 16.06 -0.25 -3.65
N SER A 390 14.90 0.24 -3.19
CA SER A 390 13.65 0.40 -3.93
C SER A 390 13.00 -0.95 -4.19
N GLU A 391 13.37 -1.64 -5.26
CA GLU A 391 12.62 -2.82 -5.70
C GLU A 391 13.51 -3.96 -6.20
N GLY A 392 13.06 -5.18 -5.92
CA GLY A 392 13.64 -6.42 -6.43
C GLY A 392 15.14 -6.53 -6.17
N ALA A 393 15.52 -6.41 -4.90
CA ALA A 393 16.88 -6.62 -4.41
C ALA A 393 17.43 -7.98 -4.87
N ALA A 394 18.63 -7.98 -5.43
CA ALA A 394 19.30 -9.17 -5.94
C ALA A 394 20.73 -9.27 -5.39
N PRO A 395 20.92 -9.89 -4.21
CA PRO A 395 22.21 -9.96 -3.57
C PRO A 395 23.12 -11.03 -4.19
N THR A 396 24.42 -10.75 -4.23
CA THR A 396 25.51 -11.72 -4.43
C THR A 396 26.65 -11.43 -3.45
N PHE A 397 27.41 -12.45 -3.08
CA PHE A 397 28.44 -12.37 -2.04
C PHE A 397 29.80 -12.84 -2.56
N GLY A 398 30.87 -12.21 -2.12
CA GLY A 398 32.25 -12.55 -2.51
C GLY A 398 33.26 -11.60 -1.87
N ASP A 399 34.54 -11.98 -1.82
CA ASP A 399 35.62 -11.09 -1.38
C ASP A 399 35.96 -10.13 -2.53
N LEU A 400 35.57 -8.86 -2.39
CA LEU A 400 35.64 -7.87 -3.48
C LEU A 400 36.87 -6.99 -3.41
N ASP A 401 37.55 -6.95 -2.27
CA ASP A 401 38.73 -6.12 -2.05
C ASP A 401 40.00 -6.91 -1.67
N GLY A 402 39.89 -8.23 -1.58
CA GLY A 402 41.00 -9.15 -1.36
C GLY A 402 41.47 -9.22 0.09
N ASP A 403 40.67 -8.75 1.05
CA ASP A 403 41.00 -8.78 2.47
C ASP A 403 40.65 -10.12 3.17
N GLY A 404 40.08 -11.07 2.41
CA GLY A 404 39.69 -12.39 2.89
C GLY A 404 38.33 -12.41 3.58
N LEU A 405 37.60 -11.30 3.62
CA LEU A 405 36.23 -11.22 4.13
C LEU A 405 35.23 -11.22 2.98
N VAL A 406 34.11 -11.92 3.18
CA VAL A 406 33.02 -11.93 2.20
C VAL A 406 32.25 -10.61 2.30
N ASP A 407 32.21 -9.87 1.20
CA ASP A 407 31.42 -8.67 0.96
C ASP A 407 30.08 -8.98 0.28
N MET A 408 29.27 -7.95 0.03
CA MET A 408 27.95 -8.06 -0.59
C MET A 408 27.75 -7.00 -1.68
N LEU A 409 27.31 -7.44 -2.86
CA LEU A 409 26.70 -6.60 -3.88
C LEU A 409 25.19 -6.83 -3.91
N VAL A 410 24.40 -5.79 -4.13
CA VAL A 410 22.94 -5.89 -4.28
C VAL A 410 22.49 -5.16 -5.54
N GLY A 411 22.03 -5.91 -6.55
CA GLY A 411 21.39 -5.35 -7.74
C GLY A 411 19.96 -4.91 -7.46
N THR A 412 19.45 -3.98 -8.28
CA THR A 412 18.10 -3.41 -8.13
C THR A 412 17.29 -3.50 -9.43
N VAL A 413 15.96 -3.48 -9.32
CA VAL A 413 15.08 -3.24 -10.47
C VAL A 413 15.28 -1.82 -10.98
N GLY A 414 15.09 -0.84 -10.13
CA GLY A 414 15.47 0.53 -10.42
C GLY A 414 15.15 1.47 -9.29
N ASP A 415 15.71 2.66 -9.40
CA ASP A 415 15.36 3.81 -8.58
C ASP A 415 15.50 5.10 -9.40
N LYS A 416 14.90 6.21 -8.96
CA LYS A 416 15.01 7.52 -9.63
C LYS A 416 16.41 8.10 -9.46
N VAL A 417 17.25 7.94 -10.48
CA VAL A 417 18.57 8.56 -10.60
C VAL A 417 18.50 9.67 -11.64
N LYS A 418 18.67 10.93 -11.21
CA LYS A 418 18.60 12.13 -12.06
C LYS A 418 17.30 12.21 -12.90
N GLY A 419 16.18 11.82 -12.31
CA GLY A 419 14.85 11.84 -12.95
C GLY A 419 14.50 10.59 -13.76
N TYR A 420 15.47 9.68 -13.99
CA TYR A 420 15.25 8.44 -14.73
C TYR A 420 15.25 7.24 -13.79
N TYR A 421 14.33 6.31 -14.00
CA TYR A 421 14.28 5.06 -13.25
C TYR A 421 15.34 4.10 -13.81
N ARG A 422 16.31 3.73 -12.96
CA ARG A 422 17.52 3.01 -13.38
C ARG A 422 17.94 1.99 -12.34
N GLY A 423 18.27 0.78 -12.82
CA GLY A 423 18.93 -0.25 -12.03
C GLY A 423 20.33 0.21 -11.60
N SER A 424 20.75 -0.24 -10.43
CA SER A 424 22.07 0.01 -9.85
C SER A 424 22.61 -1.25 -9.18
N ILE A 425 23.87 -1.20 -8.74
CA ILE A 425 24.46 -2.20 -7.85
C ILE A 425 24.95 -1.47 -6.61
N TYR A 426 24.40 -1.81 -5.45
CA TYR A 426 24.90 -1.33 -4.16
C TYR A 426 26.08 -2.21 -3.75
N TYR A 427 27.14 -1.61 -3.23
CA TYR A 427 28.29 -2.32 -2.67
C TYR A 427 28.37 -2.10 -1.16
N TYR A 428 28.34 -3.20 -0.43
CA TYR A 428 28.56 -3.25 1.01
C TYR A 428 29.84 -4.03 1.32
N ARG A 429 30.80 -3.36 1.97
CA ARG A 429 32.02 -4.00 2.47
C ARG A 429 31.78 -4.61 3.84
N ASN A 430 32.28 -5.81 4.07
CA ASN A 430 32.30 -6.43 5.38
C ASN A 430 33.46 -5.88 6.23
N VAL A 431 33.13 -5.05 7.21
CA VAL A 431 34.08 -4.43 8.14
C VAL A 431 34.11 -5.13 9.50
N GLY A 432 33.49 -6.31 9.59
CA GLY A 432 33.40 -7.12 10.79
C GLY A 432 34.45 -8.23 10.78
N THR A 433 33.98 -9.47 10.93
CA THR A 433 34.83 -10.67 10.83
C THR A 433 34.12 -11.73 10.00
N ALA A 434 34.86 -12.75 9.55
CA ALA A 434 34.28 -13.87 8.80
C ALA A 434 33.11 -14.58 9.54
N ARG A 435 33.12 -14.60 10.88
CA ARG A 435 32.06 -15.23 11.69
C ARG A 435 30.96 -14.27 12.14
N ARG A 436 31.23 -12.96 12.09
CA ARG A 436 30.32 -11.90 12.55
C ARG A 436 30.41 -10.73 11.56
N PRO A 437 29.85 -10.89 10.35
CA PRO A 437 29.93 -9.88 9.31
C PRO A 437 29.20 -8.60 9.71
N VAL A 438 29.77 -7.47 9.30
CA VAL A 438 29.16 -6.14 9.40
C VAL A 438 29.27 -5.48 8.04
N PHE A 439 28.18 -5.46 7.28
CA PHE A 439 28.12 -4.90 5.94
C PHE A 439 27.92 -3.38 6.01
N ARG A 440 28.96 -2.61 5.69
CA ARG A 440 28.90 -1.15 5.61
C ARG A 440 28.71 -0.74 4.16
N LEU A 441 27.68 0.07 3.88
CA LEU A 441 27.47 0.65 2.56
C LEU A 441 28.69 1.49 2.16
N VAL A 442 29.28 1.16 1.02
CA VAL A 442 30.39 1.90 0.41
C VAL A 442 29.85 2.84 -0.67
N THR A 443 28.95 2.34 -1.51
CA THR A 443 28.30 3.09 -2.60
C THR A 443 26.98 2.43 -2.98
N ASP A 444 26.00 3.24 -3.39
CA ASP A 444 24.73 2.81 -3.97
C ASP A 444 24.76 2.69 -5.50
N ASP A 445 25.87 3.08 -6.14
CA ASP A 445 26.11 2.97 -7.58
C ASP A 445 27.52 2.45 -7.87
N TYR A 446 27.76 1.18 -7.52
CA TYR A 446 29.01 0.48 -7.81
C TYR A 446 29.28 0.48 -9.32
N LEU A 447 30.51 0.86 -9.69
CA LEU A 447 30.94 1.14 -11.08
C LEU A 447 30.24 2.33 -11.77
N GLY A 448 29.38 3.08 -11.07
CA GLY A 448 28.69 4.24 -11.63
C GLY A 448 27.70 3.90 -12.74
N LEU A 449 27.12 2.69 -12.71
CA LEU A 449 26.27 2.15 -13.77
C LEU A 449 25.00 2.97 -13.96
N ALA A 450 24.30 3.30 -12.87
CA ALA A 450 23.07 4.08 -12.93
C ALA A 450 23.34 5.51 -13.38
N ALA A 451 24.39 6.14 -12.85
CA ALA A 451 24.81 7.48 -13.25
C ALA A 451 25.25 7.57 -14.72
N ALA A 452 25.87 6.50 -15.25
CA ALA A 452 26.22 6.39 -16.67
C ALA A 452 24.97 6.22 -17.54
N ALA A 453 24.07 5.32 -17.17
CA ALA A 453 22.81 5.07 -17.89
C ALA A 453 21.86 6.28 -17.88
N ALA A 454 21.92 7.13 -16.86
CA ALA A 454 21.16 8.39 -16.81
C ALA A 454 21.60 9.41 -17.88
N ARG A 455 22.75 9.22 -18.55
CA ARG A 455 23.19 10.05 -19.69
C ARG A 455 22.51 9.66 -21.02
N THR A 456 21.78 8.55 -21.05
CA THR A 456 20.99 8.07 -22.19
C THR A 456 19.52 7.95 -21.80
N PRO A 457 18.77 9.07 -21.74
CA PRO A 457 17.37 9.11 -21.29
C PRO A 457 16.44 8.10 -21.95
N GLY A 458 16.60 7.91 -23.27
CA GLY A 458 15.76 7.03 -24.08
C GLY A 458 16.14 5.54 -24.00
N SER A 459 17.11 5.15 -23.18
CA SER A 459 17.45 3.75 -22.95
C SER A 459 17.02 3.33 -21.56
N ARG A 460 16.14 2.33 -21.48
CA ARG A 460 15.86 1.58 -20.25
C ARG A 460 17.14 0.86 -19.81
N PHE A 461 17.41 0.90 -18.52
CA PHE A 461 18.54 0.21 -17.89
C PHE A 461 18.08 -0.14 -16.48
N GLU A 462 17.51 -1.33 -16.33
CA GLU A 462 16.72 -1.75 -15.17
C GLU A 462 17.01 -3.23 -14.85
N ALA A 463 16.49 -3.76 -13.73
CA ALA A 463 16.54 -5.17 -13.35
C ALA A 463 17.96 -5.77 -13.35
N ILE A 464 18.91 -5.07 -12.72
CA ILE A 464 20.28 -5.56 -12.60
C ILE A 464 20.32 -6.73 -11.63
N ARG A 465 20.94 -7.84 -12.05
CA ARG A 465 21.17 -9.04 -11.23
C ARG A 465 22.65 -9.41 -11.29
N PRO A 466 23.46 -9.05 -10.27
CA PRO A 466 24.87 -9.38 -10.23
C PRO A 466 25.11 -10.84 -9.79
N VAL A 467 26.20 -11.42 -10.29
CA VAL A 467 26.75 -12.72 -9.92
C VAL A 467 28.27 -12.58 -9.84
N LEU A 468 28.85 -13.07 -8.76
CA LEU A 468 30.30 -13.13 -8.59
C LEU A 468 30.80 -14.55 -8.87
N VAL A 469 31.75 -14.68 -9.79
CA VAL A 469 32.31 -15.96 -10.21
C VAL A 469 33.69 -15.74 -10.83
N ASP A 470 34.65 -16.61 -10.52
CA ASP A 470 35.95 -16.63 -11.21
C ASP A 470 35.79 -17.27 -12.61
N LEU A 471 35.60 -16.45 -13.65
CA LEU A 471 35.39 -16.89 -15.03
C LEU A 471 36.69 -17.27 -15.72
N ASN A 472 37.78 -16.56 -15.41
CA ASN A 472 39.05 -16.70 -16.10
C ASN A 472 40.02 -17.69 -15.40
N ARG A 473 39.65 -18.19 -14.22
CA ARG A 473 40.39 -19.12 -13.35
C ARG A 473 41.69 -18.55 -12.79
N ASP A 474 41.75 -17.24 -12.53
CA ASP A 474 42.91 -16.59 -11.91
C ASP A 474 42.84 -16.55 -10.38
N GLY A 475 41.73 -17.01 -9.78
CA GLY A 475 41.49 -17.03 -8.34
C GLY A 475 40.86 -15.75 -7.79
N ALA A 476 40.67 -14.71 -8.61
CA ALA A 476 39.87 -13.54 -8.27
C ALA A 476 38.42 -13.71 -8.76
N LEU A 477 37.47 -13.06 -8.09
CA LEU A 477 36.07 -13.08 -8.52
C LEU A 477 35.84 -12.05 -9.64
N ASP A 478 35.24 -12.50 -10.75
CA ASP A 478 34.70 -11.61 -11.77
C ASP A 478 33.25 -11.25 -11.46
N LEU A 479 32.85 -10.03 -11.82
CA LEU A 479 31.45 -9.60 -11.78
C LEU A 479 30.80 -9.83 -13.14
N VAL A 480 29.76 -10.66 -13.15
CA VAL A 480 28.80 -10.78 -14.25
C VAL A 480 27.49 -10.18 -13.79
N TYR A 481 26.78 -9.46 -14.65
CA TYR A 481 25.41 -9.06 -14.35
C TYR A 481 24.51 -9.18 -15.58
N SER A 482 23.25 -9.52 -15.35
CA SER A 482 22.19 -9.27 -16.33
C SER A 482 21.54 -7.92 -16.04
N GLY A 483 20.99 -7.28 -17.07
CA GLY A 483 20.15 -6.09 -16.92
C GLY A 483 19.21 -5.98 -18.13
N PHE A 484 18.05 -5.38 -17.93
CA PHE A 484 17.15 -5.03 -19.01
C PHE A 484 17.64 -3.75 -19.69
N VAL A 485 18.02 -3.86 -20.96
CA VAL A 485 18.47 -2.74 -21.79
C VAL A 485 17.60 -2.67 -23.04
N GLY A 486 16.89 -1.56 -23.25
CA GLY A 486 15.99 -1.38 -24.39
C GLY A 486 15.64 0.08 -24.63
N THR A 487 15.03 0.40 -25.77
CA THR A 487 14.46 1.72 -26.07
C THR A 487 12.98 1.76 -25.79
#